data_AF-A0A9D2L9S2-F1
#
_entry.id   AF-A0A9D2L9S2-F1
#
_cell.length_a   1.000
_cell.length_b   1.000
_cell.length_c   1.000
_cell.angle_alpha   90.00
_cell.angle_beta   90.00
_cell.angle_gamma   90.00
#
_symmetry.space_group_name_H-M   'P 1'
#
loop_
_entity.id
_entity.type
_entity.pdbx_description
1 polymer ?
#
loop_
_entity_poly.entity_id
_entity_poly.type
_entity_poly.pdbx_seq_one_letter_code
_entity_poly.pdbx_strand_id
1 'polypeptide(L)'
;MKYREFVRWCNERACDGHWGLYEAAACSSIIREVERLPFWKRERYWRENYEIGTVEVIVNPTEKKIRELEGSCEIKTGKKCRSFPD
;
A
#
# COMPACT_ATOMS: atom_id res chain seq x y z
N MET A 1 -10.39 -2.05 3.71
CA MET A 1 -9.33 -2.39 4.68
C MET A 1 -9.40 -1.42 5.86
N LYS A 2 -9.05 -1.85 7.08
CA LYS A 2 -8.99 -0.96 8.25
C LYS A 2 -7.87 0.07 8.10
N TYR A 3 -7.97 1.20 8.78
CA TYR A 3 -6.95 2.26 8.67
C TYR A 3 -5.55 1.76 9.10
N ARG A 4 -5.46 0.97 10.17
CA ARG A 4 -4.17 0.40 10.61
C ARG A 4 -3.57 -0.57 9.60
N GLU A 5 -4.40 -1.32 8.89
CA GLU A 5 -3.94 -2.21 7.81
C GLU A 5 -3.38 -1.39 6.65
N PHE A 6 -4.02 -0.25 6.35
CA PHE A 6 -3.53 0.67 5.32
C PHE A 6 -2.17 1.29 5.69
N VAL A 7 -2.02 1.78 6.92
CA VAL A 7 -0.73 2.33 7.39
C VAL A 7 0.38 1.27 7.30
N ARG A 8 0.07 0.04 7.73
CA ARG A 8 1.01 -1.08 7.63
C ARG A 8 1.38 -1.36 6.17
N TRP A 9 0.40 -1.42 5.29
CA TRP A 9 0.61 -1.61 3.86
C TRP A 9 1.52 -0.53 3.26
N CYS A 10 1.27 0.76 3.55
CA CYS A 10 2.14 1.84 3.07
C CYS A 10 3.59 1.69 3.58
N ASN A 11 3.78 1.26 4.84
CA ASN A 11 5.12 1.04 5.40
C ASN A 11 5.84 -0.13 4.73
N GLU A 12 5.14 -1.23 4.46
CA GLU A 12 5.70 -2.38 3.74
C GLU A 12 6.16 -1.96 2.33
N ARG A 13 5.34 -1.19 1.59
CA ARG A 13 5.69 -0.66 0.26
C ARG A 13 6.83 0.35 0.30
N ALA A 14 6.94 1.15 1.36
CA ALA A 14 8.08 2.05 1.55
C ALA A 14 9.40 1.29 1.73
N CYS A 15 9.36 0.13 2.38
CA CYS A 15 10.54 -0.72 2.60
C CYS A 15 10.93 -1.52 1.36
N ASP A 16 9.95 -2.10 0.66
CA ASP A 16 10.23 -2.98 -0.49
C ASP A 16 10.45 -2.21 -1.81
N GLY A 17 10.09 -0.92 -1.85
CA GLY A 17 10.32 -0.05 -3.01
C GLY A 17 9.37 -0.28 -4.20
N HIS A 18 8.27 -1.03 -4.03
CA HIS A 18 7.36 -1.41 -5.13
C HIS A 18 6.27 -0.36 -5.44
N TRP A 19 6.49 0.90 -5.08
CA TRP A 19 5.54 1.99 -5.33
C TRP A 19 6.20 3.17 -6.06
N GLY A 20 5.44 3.87 -6.90
CA GLY A 20 5.90 5.06 -7.60
C GLY A 20 5.76 6.32 -6.73
N LEU A 21 6.23 7.45 -7.26
CA LEU A 21 6.10 8.76 -6.60
C LEU A 21 4.64 9.10 -6.24
N TYR A 22 3.69 8.72 -7.11
CA TYR A 22 2.28 9.02 -6.91
C TYR A 22 1.69 8.24 -5.73
N GLU A 23 1.92 6.93 -5.68
CA GLU A 23 1.45 6.07 -4.60
C GLU A 23 2.07 6.48 -3.25
N ALA A 24 3.37 6.80 -3.24
CA ALA A 24 4.07 7.31 -2.06
C ALA A 24 3.49 8.64 -1.55
N ALA A 25 3.21 9.58 -2.46
CA ALA A 25 2.60 10.86 -2.13
C ALA A 25 1.17 10.69 -1.60
N ALA A 26 0.37 9.83 -2.21
CA ALA A 26 -1.00 9.55 -1.79
C ALA A 26 -1.05 8.92 -0.40
N CYS A 27 -0.25 7.88 -0.14
CA CYS A 27 -0.13 7.26 1.19
C CYS A 27 0.25 8.31 2.25
N SER A 28 1.30 9.09 1.98
CA SER A 28 1.79 10.12 2.92
C SER A 28 0.72 11.17 3.22
N SER A 29 0.00 11.63 2.19
CA SER A 29 -1.06 12.62 2.35
C SER A 29 -2.22 12.08 3.18
N ILE A 30 -2.71 10.88 2.86
CA ILE A 30 -3.86 10.29 3.56
C ILE A 30 -3.52 9.99 5.01
N ILE A 31 -2.33 9.42 5.29
CA ILE A 31 -1.88 9.17 6.66
C ILE A 31 -1.86 10.49 7.43
N ARG A 32 -1.24 11.53 6.88
CA ARG A 32 -1.18 12.85 7.54
C ARG A 32 -2.56 13.43 7.84
N GLU A 33 -3.50 13.36 6.91
CA GLU A 33 -4.86 13.89 7.13
C GLU A 33 -5.62 13.10 8.19
N VAL A 34 -5.54 11.76 8.18
CA VAL A 34 -6.22 10.93 9.17
C VAL A 34 -5.58 11.06 10.55
N GLU A 35 -4.25 11.15 10.65
CA GLU A 35 -3.55 11.25 11.93
C GLU A 35 -3.75 12.59 12.66
N ARG A 36 -4.12 13.66 11.94
CA ARG A 36 -4.53 14.94 12.55
C ARG A 36 -5.78 14.80 13.42
N LEU A 37 -6.60 13.78 13.19
CA LEU A 37 -7.80 13.55 13.98
C LEU A 37 -7.48 12.82 15.30
N PRO A 38 -8.29 13.04 16.35
CA PRO A 38 -8.21 12.22 17.55
C PRO A 38 -8.40 10.73 17.25
N PHE A 39 -7.67 9.88 17.97
CA PHE A 39 -7.61 8.43 17.73
C PHE A 39 -8.98 7.79 17.50
N TRP A 40 -9.98 8.13 18.32
CA TRP A 40 -11.33 7.55 18.25
C TRP A 40 -12.13 7.95 16.99
N LYS A 41 -11.72 8.99 16.26
CA LYS A 41 -12.37 9.43 15.01
C LYS A 41 -11.70 8.88 13.75
N ARG A 42 -10.45 8.42 13.85
CA ARG A 42 -9.62 8.06 12.69
C ARG A 42 -10.25 6.97 11.81
N GLU A 43 -10.70 5.88 12.43
CA GLU A 43 -11.26 4.74 11.69
C GLU A 43 -12.55 5.11 10.93
N ARG A 44 -13.41 5.91 11.56
CA ARG A 44 -14.63 6.39 10.93
C ARG A 44 -14.32 7.30 9.74
N TYR A 45 -13.44 8.28 9.95
CA TYR A 45 -13.06 9.22 8.90
C TYR A 45 -12.38 8.54 7.71
N TRP A 46 -11.45 7.60 7.98
CA TRP A 46 -10.83 6.76 6.97
C TRP A 46 -11.86 6.04 6.10
N ARG A 47 -12.80 5.32 6.72
CA ARG A 47 -13.83 4.56 6.01
C ARG A 47 -14.74 5.43 5.15
N GLU A 48 -15.15 6.58 5.67
CA GLU A 48 -16.09 7.47 4.99
C GLU A 48 -15.44 8.25 3.83
N ASN A 49 -14.14 8.55 3.90
CA ASN A 49 -13.50 9.50 2.97
C ASN A 49 -12.46 8.87 2.05
N TYR A 50 -11.84 7.76 2.44
CA TYR A 50 -10.66 7.24 1.75
C TYR A 50 -10.72 5.75 1.43
N GLU A 51 -11.35 4.91 2.27
CA GLU A 51 -11.19 3.45 2.19
C GLU A 51 -11.45 2.89 0.80
N ILE A 52 -12.64 3.15 0.23
CA ILE A 52 -13.03 2.57 -1.07
C ILE A 52 -12.10 3.07 -2.17
N GLY A 53 -11.96 4.39 -2.32
CA GLY A 53 -11.14 4.97 -3.38
C GLY A 53 -9.66 4.58 -3.28
N THR A 54 -9.10 4.56 -2.08
CA THR A 54 -7.70 4.17 -1.86
C THR A 54 -7.49 2.69 -2.18
N VAL A 55 -8.40 1.82 -1.75
CA VAL A 55 -8.28 0.38 -2.01
C VAL A 55 -8.41 0.10 -3.50
N GLU A 56 -9.42 0.66 -4.17
CA GLU A 56 -9.70 0.37 -5.57
C GLU A 56 -8.70 0.99 -6.54
N VAL A 57 -8.23 2.21 -6.27
CA VAL A 57 -7.39 2.97 -7.21
C VAL A 57 -5.90 2.82 -6.92
N ILE A 58 -5.50 2.57 -5.67
CA ILE A 58 -4.10 2.56 -5.27
C ILE A 58 -3.66 1.16 -4.85
N VAL A 59 -4.32 0.57 -3.85
CA VAL A 59 -3.87 -0.69 -3.26
C VAL A 59 -4.00 -1.83 -4.26
N ASN A 60 -5.20 -2.06 -4.81
CA ASN A 60 -5.47 -3.20 -5.69
C ASN A 60 -4.62 -3.17 -6.98
N PRO A 61 -4.46 -2.04 -7.68
CA PRO A 61 -3.62 -1.98 -8.87
C PRO A 61 -2.14 -2.19 -8.56
N THR A 62 -1.65 -1.65 -7.43
CA THR A 62 -0.27 -1.84 -6.99
C THR A 62 0.00 -3.30 -6.66
N GLU A 63 -0.85 -3.94 -5.87
CA GLU A 63 -0.75 -5.38 -5.56
C GLU A 63 -0.79 -6.24 -6.82
N LYS A 64 -1.65 -5.90 -7.79
CA LYS A 64 -1.71 -6.60 -9.07
C LYS A 64 -0.39 -6.50 -9.83
N LYS A 65 0.19 -5.29 -9.94
CA LYS A 65 1.49 -5.08 -10.60
C LYS A 65 2.61 -5.86 -9.91
N ILE A 66 2.64 -5.86 -8.58
CA ILE A 66 3.63 -6.63 -7.80
C ILE A 66 3.54 -8.12 -8.17
N ARG A 67 2.34 -8.70 -8.12
CA ARG A 67 2.13 -10.12 -8.47
C ARG A 67 2.53 -10.45 -9.90
N GLU A 68 2.21 -9.58 -10.86
CA GLU A 68 2.60 -9.74 -12.26
C GLU A 68 4.13 -9.72 -12.43
N LEU A 69 4.81 -8.82 -11.72
CA LEU A 69 6.27 -8.72 -11.75
C LEU A 69 6.93 -9.94 -11.09
N GLU A 70 6.47 -10.35 -9.92
CA GLU A 70 6.96 -11.55 -9.23
C GLU A 70 6.78 -12.81 -10.09
N GLY A 71 5.58 -13.02 -10.66
CA GLY A 71 5.31 -14.15 -11.55
C GLY A 71 6.15 -14.12 -12.84
N SER A 72 6.38 -12.94 -13.42
CA SER A 72 7.26 -12.80 -14.58
C SER A 72 8.74 -13.08 -14.25
N CYS A 73 9.15 -12.81 -13.02
CA CYS A 73 10.51 -13.01 -12.53
C CYS A 73 10.79 -14.50 -12.29
N GLU A 74 9.82 -15.25 -11.76
CA GLU A 74 9.89 -16.72 -11.60
C GLU A 74 10.05 -17.43 -12.94
N ILE A 75 9.29 -17.04 -13.97
CA ILE A 75 9.33 -17.65 -15.31
C ILE A 75 10.68 -17.43 -15.99
N LYS A 76 11.28 -16.23 -15.86
CA LYS A 76 12.53 -15.89 -16.54
C LYS A 76 13.78 -16.48 -15.88
N THR A 77 13.72 -16.75 -14.57
CA THR A 77 14.93 -17.10 -13.81
C THR A 77 14.94 -18.52 -13.26
N GLY A 78 13.81 -19.25 -13.32
CA GLY A 78 13.68 -20.60 -12.75
C GLY A 78 13.94 -20.65 -11.24
N LYS A 79 14.02 -19.49 -10.58
CA LYS A 79 14.25 -19.31 -9.15
C LYS A 79 13.21 -18.33 -8.64
N LYS A 80 12.70 -18.57 -7.43
CA LYS A 80 11.89 -17.58 -6.72
C LYS A 80 12.76 -16.33 -6.53
N CYS A 81 12.35 -15.21 -7.13
CA CYS A 81 13.11 -13.99 -7.00
C CYS A 81 13.18 -13.65 -5.50
N ARG A 82 14.41 -13.45 -5.01
CA ARG A 82 14.69 -13.27 -3.59
C ARG A 82 13.78 -12.18 -3.05
N SER A 83 12.88 -12.54 -2.13
CA SER A 83 12.43 -11.60 -1.12
C SER A 83 13.70 -11.01 -0.52
N PHE A 84 13.86 -9.69 -0.63
CA PHE A 84 14.95 -9.02 0.06
C PHE A 84 14.82 -9.35 1.55
N PRO A 85 15.87 -9.88 2.20
CA PRO A 85 15.79 -10.25 3.61
C PRO A 85 15.67 -9.00 4.48
N ASP A 86 14.94 -9.15 5.59
CA ASP A 86 14.79 -8.17 6.68
C ASP A 86 16.15 -7.66 7.22
#